data_AF-A0A523HDP7-F1
#
_entry.id   AF-A0A523HDP7-F1
#
_cell.length_a   1.000
_cell.length_b   1.000
_cell.length_c   1.000
_cell.angle_alpha   90.00
_cell.angle_beta   90.00
_cell.angle_gamma   90.00
#
_symmetry.space_group_name_H-M   'P 1'
#
loop_
_entity.id
_entity.type
_entity.pdbx_description
1 polymer ?
#
loop_
_entity_poly.entity_id
_entity_poly.type
_entity_poly.pdbx_seq_one_letter_code
_entity_poly.pdbx_strand_id
1 'polypeptide(L)'
;MNNQSGFTLIELIMVIVIIGILAAIAVPQFVDLSTSAQASQCKANQGAVDAAASIAYADSAIAGNAVFPTTLTGAMFKTGSVPTCPITPANFSYNNTSGSAACTTTDHTR
;
A
#
# COMPACT_ATOMS: atom_id res chain seq x y z
N MET A 1 -49.90 22.37 22.41
CA MET A 1 -48.76 23.29 22.52
C MET A 1 -47.51 22.51 22.17
N ASN A 2 -46.85 22.87 21.06
CA ASN A 2 -45.65 22.19 20.60
C ASN A 2 -44.46 22.78 21.35
N ASN A 3 -43.87 22.02 22.28
CA ASN A 3 -42.62 22.38 22.95
C ASN A 3 -41.49 22.38 21.91
N GLN A 4 -41.24 23.54 21.32
CA GLN A 4 -40.04 23.77 20.51
C GLN A 4 -38.85 23.93 21.46
N SER A 5 -38.25 22.81 21.86
CA SER A 5 -36.94 22.79 22.49
C SER A 5 -35.90 23.18 21.45
N GLY A 6 -35.50 24.45 21.44
CA GLY A 6 -34.36 24.92 20.65
C GLY A 6 -33.04 24.46 21.27
N PHE A 7 -32.10 24.05 20.41
CA PHE A 7 -30.70 23.81 20.81
C PHE A 7 -30.12 25.10 21.40
N THR A 8 -29.41 24.99 22.52
CA THR A 8 -28.77 26.17 23.12
C THR A 8 -27.46 26.49 22.40
N LEU A 9 -27.11 27.79 22.27
CA LEU A 9 -25.85 28.19 21.63
C LEU A 9 -24.63 27.57 22.35
N ILE A 10 -24.71 27.43 23.67
CA ILE A 10 -23.63 26.82 24.47
C ILE A 10 -23.45 25.33 24.17
N GLU A 11 -24.53 24.62 23.86
CA GLU A 11 -24.50 23.20 23.51
C GLU A 11 -23.82 22.98 22.15
N LEU A 12 -24.08 23.87 21.18
CA LEU A 12 -23.36 23.84 19.90
C LEU A 12 -21.87 24.15 20.09
N ILE A 13 -21.53 25.14 20.93
CA ILE A 13 -20.14 25.53 21.19
C ILE A 13 -19.37 24.41 21.91
N MET A 14 -19.98 23.76 22.90
CA MET A 14 -19.33 22.66 23.62
C MET A 14 -19.02 21.49 22.67
N VAL A 15 -19.93 21.17 21.75
CA VAL A 15 -19.75 20.07 20.77
C VAL A 15 -18.58 20.33 19.84
N ILE A 16 -18.47 21.53 19.26
CA ILE A 16 -17.34 21.85 18.36
C ILE A 16 -16.00 21.86 19.10
N VAL A 17 -15.98 22.24 20.38
CA VAL A 17 -14.78 22.19 21.21
C VAL A 17 -14.35 20.75 21.46
N ILE A 18 -15.28 19.86 21.82
CA ILE A 18 -14.98 18.45 22.04
C ILE A 18 -14.49 17.79 20.75
N ILE A 19 -15.18 17.99 19.62
CA ILE A 19 -14.75 17.45 18.32
C ILE A 19 -13.39 18.03 17.90
N GLY A 20 -13.12 19.31 18.19
CA GLY A 20 -11.83 19.95 17.92
C GLY A 20 -10.67 19.27 18.67
N ILE A 21 -10.84 18.96 19.95
CA ILE A 21 -9.83 18.26 20.75
C ILE A 21 -9.60 16.84 20.22
N LEU A 22 -10.68 16.10 19.94
CA LEU A 22 -10.60 14.74 19.40
C LEU A 22 -9.92 14.72 18.02
N ALA A 23 -10.23 15.68 17.16
CA ALA A 23 -9.61 15.79 15.84
C ALA A 23 -8.10 16.08 15.93
N ALA A 24 -7.69 16.96 16.85
CA ALA A 24 -6.28 17.31 17.03
C ALA A 24 -5.39 16.11 17.38
N ILE A 25 -5.91 15.14 18.14
CA ILE A 25 -5.17 13.91 18.49
C ILE A 25 -5.33 12.80 17.43
N ALA A 26 -6.50 12.70 16.79
CA ALA A 26 -6.80 11.59 15.88
C ALA A 26 -6.14 11.75 14.51
N VAL A 27 -6.05 12.97 13.99
CA VAL A 27 -5.47 13.25 12.67
C VAL A 27 -4.01 12.79 12.53
N PRO A 28 -3.06 13.15 13.43
CA PRO A 28 -1.67 12.70 13.29
C PRO A 28 -1.56 11.17 13.35
N GLN A 29 -2.27 10.54 14.29
CA GLN A 29 -2.29 9.07 14.42
C GLN A 29 -2.82 8.37 13.16
N PHE A 30 -3.87 8.93 12.54
CA PHE A 30 -4.43 8.39 11.31
C PHE A 30 -3.44 8.49 10.13
N VAL A 31 -2.72 9.61 10.01
CA VAL A 31 -1.71 9.80 8.98
C VAL A 31 -0.58 8.78 9.14
N ASP A 32 -0.08 8.58 10.36
CA ASP A 32 0.97 7.60 10.64
C ASP A 32 0.51 6.17 10.28
N LEU A 33 -0.69 5.78 10.74
CA LEU A 33 -1.26 4.47 10.43
C LEU A 33 -1.43 4.25 8.93
N SER A 34 -1.92 5.26 8.21
CA SER A 34 -2.08 5.19 6.76
C SER A 34 -0.74 5.00 6.05
N THR A 35 0.31 5.68 6.51
CA THR A 35 1.67 5.58 5.95
C THR A 35 2.26 4.20 6.21
N SER A 36 2.15 3.67 7.43
CA SER A 36 2.61 2.31 7.77
C SER A 36 1.83 1.22 7.02
N ALA A 37 0.53 1.41 6.81
CA ALA A 37 -0.29 0.48 6.02
C ALA A 37 0.17 0.45 4.55
N GLN A 38 0.43 1.62 3.96
CA GLN A 38 0.96 1.71 2.60
C GLN A 38 2.37 1.11 2.47
N ALA A 39 3.24 1.28 3.47
CA ALA A 39 4.56 0.64 3.51
C ALA A 39 4.46 -0.89 3.58
N SER A 40 3.57 -1.40 4.42
CA SER A 40 3.29 -2.83 4.52
C SER A 40 2.76 -3.40 3.20
N GLN A 41 1.85 -2.68 2.55
CA GLN A 41 1.33 -3.06 1.23
C GLN A 41 2.43 -3.04 0.16
N CYS A 42 3.32 -2.05 0.19
CA CYS A 42 4.45 -1.98 -0.74
C CYS A 42 5.36 -3.20 -0.60
N LYS A 43 5.69 -3.59 0.63
CA LYS A 43 6.49 -4.80 0.92
C LYS A 43 5.79 -6.08 0.49
N ALA A 44 4.47 -6.17 0.71
CA ALA A 44 3.67 -7.30 0.25
C ALA A 44 3.66 -7.40 -1.29
N ASN A 45 3.50 -6.27 -1.99
CA ASN A 45 3.54 -6.21 -3.44
C ASN A 45 4.91 -6.58 -4.00
N GLN A 46 6.00 -6.15 -3.34
CA GLN A 46 7.37 -6.56 -3.69
C GLN A 46 7.52 -8.08 -3.60
N GLY A 47 7.11 -8.69 -2.49
CA GLY A 47 7.14 -10.15 -2.33
C GLY A 47 6.26 -10.89 -3.34
N ALA A 48 5.14 -10.30 -3.77
CA ALA A 48 4.32 -10.86 -4.83
C ALA A 48 5.05 -10.87 -6.19
N VAL A 49 5.84 -9.84 -6.47
CA VAL A 49 6.68 -9.78 -7.69
C VAL A 49 7.79 -10.84 -7.64
N ASP A 50 8.48 -10.99 -6.52
CA ASP A 50 9.49 -12.03 -6.32
C ASP A 50 8.90 -13.44 -6.48
N ALA A 51 7.71 -13.66 -5.90
CA ALA A 51 6.98 -14.91 -6.05
C ALA A 51 6.62 -15.17 -7.52
N ALA A 52 6.11 -14.17 -8.24
CA ALA A 52 5.79 -14.31 -9.66
C ALA A 52 7.04 -14.62 -10.51
N ALA A 53 8.17 -13.98 -10.22
CA ALA A 53 9.44 -14.24 -10.91
C ALA A 53 9.95 -15.66 -10.64
N SER A 54 9.85 -16.15 -9.40
CA SER A 54 10.26 -17.52 -9.04
C SER A 54 9.36 -18.60 -9.65
N ILE A 55 8.06 -18.35 -9.78
CA ILE A 55 7.14 -19.24 -10.50
C ILE A 55 7.51 -19.31 -11.99
N ALA A 56 7.72 -18.16 -12.63
CA ALA A 56 8.13 -18.11 -14.03
C ALA A 56 9.50 -18.76 -14.28
N TYR A 57 10.42 -18.66 -13.32
CA TYR A 57 11.68 -19.40 -13.35
C TYR A 57 11.47 -20.92 -13.25
N ALA A 58 10.56 -21.38 -12.40
CA ALA A 58 10.25 -22.81 -12.30
C ALA A 58 9.69 -23.35 -13.62
N ASP A 59 8.77 -22.61 -14.27
CA ASP A 59 8.22 -22.96 -15.58
C ASP A 59 9.31 -23.04 -16.66
N SER A 60 10.24 -22.07 -16.69
CA SER A 60 11.33 -22.04 -17.65
C SER A 60 12.36 -23.15 -17.39
N ALA A 61 12.61 -23.49 -16.12
CA ALA A 61 13.46 -24.60 -15.72
C ALA A 61 12.88 -25.96 -16.19
N ILE A 62 11.56 -26.15 -16.10
CA ILE A 62 10.88 -27.36 -16.63
C ILE A 62 11.03 -27.44 -18.16
N ALA A 63 11.01 -26.31 -18.85
CA ALA A 63 11.26 -26.24 -20.29
C ALA A 63 12.75 -26.42 -20.68
N GLY A 64 13.65 -26.65 -19.72
CA GLY A 64 15.08 -26.87 -19.95
C GLY A 64 15.92 -25.59 -20.08
N ASN A 65 15.33 -24.42 -19.78
CA ASN A 65 16.01 -23.12 -19.85
C ASN A 65 15.73 -22.32 -18.57
N ALA A 66 16.42 -22.68 -17.48
CA ALA A 66 16.22 -22.12 -16.15
C ALA A 66 16.67 -20.66 -16.05
N VAL A 67 15.79 -19.75 -16.44
CA VAL A 67 16.04 -18.31 -16.53
C VAL A 67 14.84 -17.55 -15.97
N PHE A 68 15.10 -16.50 -15.20
CA PHE A 68 14.04 -15.61 -14.74
C PHE A 68 13.45 -14.82 -15.92
N PRO A 69 12.18 -14.39 -15.83
CA PRO A 69 11.58 -13.58 -16.89
C PRO A 69 12.40 -12.31 -17.10
N THR A 70 12.60 -11.88 -18.34
CA THR A 70 13.36 -10.67 -18.66
C THR A 70 12.59 -9.39 -18.35
N THR A 71 11.26 -9.47 -18.34
CA THR A 71 10.36 -8.36 -18.04
C THR A 71 9.14 -8.88 -17.30
N LEU A 72 8.71 -8.12 -16.29
CA LEU A 72 7.45 -8.39 -15.59
C LEU A 72 6.29 -7.97 -16.47
N THR A 73 5.35 -8.88 -16.70
CA THR A 73 4.13 -8.59 -17.47
C THR A 73 2.90 -8.78 -16.61
N GLY A 74 1.83 -8.06 -16.93
CA GLY A 74 0.56 -8.18 -16.22
C GLY A 74 -0.03 -9.59 -16.20
N ALA A 75 0.30 -10.42 -17.21
CA ALA A 75 -0.13 -11.82 -17.29
C ALA A 75 0.42 -12.70 -16.15
N MET A 76 1.50 -12.27 -15.50
CA MET A 76 2.09 -12.98 -14.35
C MET A 76 1.29 -12.77 -13.06
N PHE A 77 0.31 -11.86 -13.07
CA PHE A 77 -0.46 -11.47 -11.90
C PHE A 77 -1.96 -11.65 -12.18
N LYS A 78 -2.70 -12.17 -11.19
CA LYS A 78 -4.16 -12.37 -11.32
C LYS A 78 -4.92 -11.08 -11.62
N THR A 79 -4.38 -9.94 -11.20
CA THR A 79 -4.92 -8.59 -11.45
C THR A 79 -4.70 -8.08 -12.88
N GLY A 80 -3.89 -8.77 -13.70
CA GLY A 80 -3.59 -8.35 -15.08
C GLY A 80 -2.62 -7.17 -15.19
N SER A 81 -2.06 -6.72 -14.07
CA SER A 81 -1.11 -5.59 -13.98
C SER A 81 0.00 -5.90 -12.98
N VAL A 82 1.21 -5.40 -13.25
CA VAL A 82 2.33 -5.51 -12.31
C VAL A 82 2.01 -4.67 -11.05
N PRO A 83 2.09 -5.25 -9.85
CA PRO A 83 1.86 -4.51 -8.60
C PRO A 83 2.83 -3.33 -8.47
N THR A 84 2.32 -2.19 -8.00
CA THR A 84 3.10 -0.97 -7.76
C THR A 84 3.19 -0.66 -6.27
N CYS A 85 4.08 0.25 -5.89
CA CYS A 85 4.14 0.74 -4.52
C CYS A 85 3.11 1.87 -4.33
N PRO A 86 2.24 1.83 -3.30
CA PRO A 86 1.25 2.89 -3.09
C PRO A 86 1.83 4.22 -2.61
N ILE A 87 3.04 4.22 -2.03
CA ILE A 87 3.72 5.44 -1.52
C ILE A 87 4.56 6.13 -2.60
N THR A 88 4.97 5.37 -3.62
CA THR A 88 5.62 5.86 -4.83
C THR A 88 4.98 5.17 -6.02
N PRO A 89 4.13 5.84 -6.82
CA PRO A 89 3.38 5.23 -7.93
C PRO A 89 4.25 4.62 -9.05
N ALA A 90 5.55 4.49 -8.86
CA ALA A 90 6.48 3.83 -9.75
C ALA A 90 6.38 2.29 -9.63
N ASN A 91 6.77 1.63 -10.71
CA ASN A 91 6.97 0.19 -10.74
C ASN A 91 8.22 -0.19 -9.92
N PHE A 92 8.24 -1.40 -9.36
CA PHE A 92 9.44 -1.94 -8.74
C PHE A 92 10.57 -2.07 -9.76
N SER A 93 11.81 -1.80 -9.33
CA SER A 93 13.00 -2.12 -10.11
C SER A 93 13.21 -3.63 -10.06
N TYR A 94 13.23 -4.29 -11.21
CA TYR A 94 13.30 -5.74 -11.29
C TYR A 94 14.63 -6.21 -11.87
N ASN A 95 15.28 -7.15 -11.17
CA ASN A 95 16.51 -7.80 -11.59
C ASN A 95 16.22 -9.21 -12.13
N ASN A 96 16.39 -9.38 -13.44
CA ASN A 96 16.16 -10.65 -14.15
C ASN A 96 17.29 -11.68 -13.99
N THR A 97 18.34 -11.38 -13.24
CA THR A 97 19.41 -12.33 -12.90
C THR A 97 19.13 -12.99 -11.55
N SER A 98 18.58 -12.22 -10.59
CA SER A 98 18.25 -12.71 -9.25
C SER A 98 16.75 -12.97 -9.05
N GLY A 99 15.90 -12.60 -10.00
CA GLY A 99 14.44 -12.70 -9.88
C GLY A 99 13.87 -11.80 -8.78
N SER A 100 14.59 -10.74 -8.42
CA SER A 100 14.26 -9.90 -7.26
C SER A 100 13.72 -8.53 -7.69
N ALA A 101 12.66 -8.10 -7.04
CA ALA A 101 12.13 -6.75 -7.08
C ALA A 101 12.73 -5.92 -5.95
N ALA A 102 13.12 -4.69 -6.26
CA ALA A 102 13.58 -3.69 -5.32
C ALA A 102 12.69 -2.46 -5.40
N CYS A 103 12.31 -1.94 -4.23
CA CYS A 103 11.72 -0.61 -4.14
C CYS A 103 12.86 0.42 -4.26
N THR A 104 12.69 1.43 -5.11
CA THR A 104 13.71 2.48 -5.33
C THR A 104 13.72 3.52 -4.21
N THR A 105 12.75 3.48 -3.29
CA THR A 105 12.71 4.37 -2.13
C THR A 105 13.19 3.66 -0.87
N THR A 106 14.23 4.20 -0.26
CA THR A 106 14.94 3.67 0.92
C THR A 106 14.13 3.74 2.22
N ASP A 107 12.92 4.31 2.19
CA ASP A 107 12.15 4.69 3.38
C ASP A 107 11.12 3.62 3.83
N HIS A 108 11.15 2.43 3.21
CA HIS A 108 10.10 1.41 3.38
C HIS A 108 10.63 0.13 4.03
N THR A 109 11.93 0.10 4.36
CA THR A 109 12.64 -1.06 4.93
C THR A 109 12.92 -0.95 6.42
N ARG A 110 12.34 0.04 7.11
CA ARG A 110 12.39 0.17 8.57
C ARG A 110 11.04 -0.12 9.21
#